data_AF-A0A511ZKK2-F1
#
_entry.id   AF-A0A511ZKK2-F1
#
_cell.length_a   1.000
_cell.length_b   1.000
_cell.length_c   1.000
_cell.angle_alpha   90.00
_cell.angle_beta   90.00
_cell.angle_gamma   90.00
#
_symmetry.space_group_name_H-M   'P 1'
#
loop_
_entity.id
_entity.type
_entity.pdbx_description
1 polymer ?
#
loop_
_entity_poly.entity_id
_entity_poly.type
_entity_poly.pdbx_seq_one_letter_code
_entity_poly.pdbx_strand_id
1 'polypeptide(L)'
;MKKKLLSVCFALVLMIGLLPSQAFAIDADDPQLESFLESIDWELEDYEGYLADFGLELADFEDASYLGTPLTEEGLEEIYDTYDLTYDELNDLLYEEEGFLEEDEEFPDSIWYMFIEDIEFSLDLIMNDPLTALDEDLSEENLEAAAEEYGFGSIEELEELFNLYEDSINNYTTLFEIENATEIYVAMEDGSDLDDETWGENDDVSEDDDLWEDNTDLSLDMLDTSILSDEPIFDIYAMITVMLLESALDFK
;
A
#
# COMPACT_ATOMS: atom_id res chain seq x y z
N MET A 1 45.40 -16.82 -5.05
CA MET A 1 44.18 -17.40 -4.44
C MET A 1 43.02 -16.40 -4.42
N LYS A 2 43.22 -15.13 -4.05
CA LYS A 2 42.17 -14.08 -4.02
C LYS A 2 41.36 -13.89 -5.33
N LYS A 3 42.00 -13.91 -6.51
CA LYS A 3 41.32 -13.79 -7.82
C LYS A 3 40.40 -14.96 -8.17
N LYS A 4 40.69 -16.17 -7.65
CA LYS A 4 39.84 -17.35 -7.85
C LYS A 4 38.64 -17.33 -6.91
N LEU A 5 38.78 -16.71 -5.74
CA LEU A 5 37.70 -16.57 -4.77
C LEU A 5 36.67 -15.53 -5.21
N LEU A 6 37.12 -14.39 -5.76
CA LEU A 6 36.23 -13.39 -6.37
C LEU A 6 35.42 -13.97 -7.55
N SER A 7 36.08 -14.75 -8.42
CA SER A 7 35.41 -15.39 -9.56
C SER A 7 34.40 -16.46 -9.15
N VAL A 8 34.63 -17.13 -8.02
CA VAL A 8 33.67 -18.11 -7.48
C VAL A 8 32.49 -17.40 -6.84
N CYS A 9 32.70 -16.34 -6.07
CA CYS A 9 31.61 -15.54 -5.50
C CYS A 9 30.73 -14.91 -6.59
N PHE A 10 31.35 -14.36 -7.65
CA PHE A 10 30.61 -13.77 -8.78
C PHE A 10 29.78 -14.81 -9.55
N ALA A 11 30.33 -16.02 -9.74
CA ALA A 11 29.58 -17.12 -10.35
C ALA A 11 28.42 -17.63 -9.47
N LEU A 12 28.57 -17.54 -8.14
CA LEU A 12 27.55 -17.95 -7.17
C LEU A 12 26.38 -16.94 -7.14
N VAL A 13 26.68 -15.64 -7.19
CA VAL A 13 25.67 -14.58 -7.30
C VAL A 13 24.93 -14.69 -8.63
N LEU A 14 25.64 -14.94 -9.74
CA LEU A 14 25.02 -15.18 -11.04
C LEU A 14 24.13 -16.43 -11.08
N MET A 15 24.49 -17.50 -10.36
CA MET A 15 23.62 -18.68 -10.26
C MET A 15 22.34 -18.41 -9.48
N ILE A 16 22.39 -17.56 -8.46
CA ILE A 16 21.20 -17.20 -7.66
C ILE A 16 20.28 -16.28 -8.47
N GLY A 17 20.84 -15.33 -9.24
CA GLY A 17 20.06 -14.45 -10.12
C GLY A 17 19.58 -15.08 -11.43
N LEU A 18 19.98 -16.32 -11.73
CA LEU A 18 19.49 -17.12 -12.85
C LEU A 18 18.52 -18.22 -12.42
N LEU A 19 18.20 -18.31 -11.13
CA LEU A 19 17.04 -19.09 -10.71
C LEU A 19 15.82 -18.37 -11.28
N PRO A 20 14.98 -19.03 -12.09
CA PRO A 20 13.70 -18.44 -12.45
C PRO A 20 12.98 -18.10 -11.13
N SER A 21 12.59 -16.84 -10.95
CA SER A 21 11.53 -16.51 -10.00
C SER A 21 10.29 -17.20 -10.55
N GLN A 22 10.06 -18.44 -10.11
CA GLN A 22 8.82 -19.13 -10.41
C GLN A 22 7.79 -18.44 -9.52
N ALA A 23 7.17 -17.37 -10.05
CA ALA A 23 5.81 -17.05 -9.69
C ALA A 23 5.02 -18.31 -10.04
N PHE A 24 4.66 -19.09 -9.01
CA PHE A 24 3.98 -20.36 -9.20
C PHE A 24 2.50 -20.06 -9.41
N ALA A 25 2.12 -19.64 -10.63
CA ALA A 25 0.71 -19.57 -11.00
C ALA A 25 -0.02 -20.85 -10.56
N ILE A 26 -1.23 -20.71 -10.02
CA ILE A 26 -1.99 -21.84 -9.47
C ILE A 26 -2.20 -22.90 -10.57
N ASP A 27 -1.75 -24.13 -10.29
CA ASP A 27 -2.05 -25.28 -11.13
C ASP A 27 -3.30 -25.99 -10.60
N ALA A 28 -4.08 -26.62 -11.48
CA ALA A 28 -5.30 -27.33 -11.11
C ALA A 28 -5.05 -28.49 -10.13
N ASP A 29 -3.81 -29.00 -10.09
CA ASP A 29 -3.36 -30.06 -9.18
C ASP A 29 -2.71 -29.52 -7.88
N ASP A 30 -2.82 -28.21 -7.57
CA ASP A 30 -2.25 -27.62 -6.35
C ASP A 30 -3.00 -28.08 -5.08
N PRO A 31 -2.32 -28.69 -4.09
CA PRO A 31 -2.95 -29.08 -2.83
C PRO A 31 -3.58 -27.92 -2.03
N GLN A 32 -3.08 -26.69 -2.20
CA GLN A 32 -3.63 -25.49 -1.55
C GLN A 32 -4.96 -25.11 -2.18
N LEU A 33 -5.08 -25.22 -3.51
CA LEU A 33 -6.34 -25.03 -4.23
C LEU A 33 -7.38 -26.08 -3.81
N GLU A 34 -7.00 -27.37 -3.75
CA GLU A 34 -7.91 -28.44 -3.30
C GLU A 34 -8.42 -28.18 -1.87
N SER A 35 -7.52 -27.77 -0.96
CA SER A 35 -7.89 -27.45 0.42
C SER A 35 -8.79 -26.21 0.51
N PHE A 36 -8.57 -25.22 -0.34
CA PHE A 36 -9.39 -24.01 -0.39
C PHE A 36 -10.79 -24.33 -0.90
N LEU A 37 -10.91 -25.04 -2.03
CA LEU A 37 -12.20 -25.44 -2.62
C LEU A 37 -13.02 -26.31 -1.66
N GLU A 38 -12.37 -27.24 -0.94
CA GLU A 38 -13.04 -28.03 0.11
C GLU A 38 -13.56 -27.14 1.26
N SER A 39 -12.86 -26.04 1.58
CA SER A 39 -13.25 -25.16 2.68
C SER A 39 -14.50 -24.32 2.39
N ILE A 40 -14.73 -23.99 1.12
CA ILE A 40 -15.90 -23.24 0.65
C ILE A 40 -17.00 -24.14 0.07
N ASP A 41 -16.80 -25.47 0.05
CA ASP A 41 -17.71 -26.47 -0.55
C ASP A 41 -17.99 -26.25 -2.05
N TRP A 42 -16.94 -25.90 -2.81
CA TRP A 42 -17.01 -25.70 -4.27
C TRP A 42 -16.29 -26.79 -5.06
N GLU A 43 -16.83 -27.13 -6.23
CA GLU A 43 -16.14 -27.96 -7.21
C GLU A 43 -15.24 -27.09 -8.10
N LEU A 44 -14.07 -27.63 -8.48
CA LEU A 44 -13.09 -26.93 -9.32
C LEU A 44 -13.69 -26.41 -10.64
N GLU A 45 -14.50 -27.22 -11.33
CA GLU A 45 -15.09 -26.85 -12.62
C GLU A 45 -16.07 -25.67 -12.48
N ASP A 46 -16.84 -25.64 -11.39
CA ASP A 46 -17.76 -24.53 -11.11
C ASP A 46 -16.98 -23.26 -10.74
N TYR A 47 -15.89 -23.40 -9.98
CA TYR A 47 -15.05 -22.27 -9.58
C TYR A 47 -14.29 -21.66 -10.77
N GLU A 48 -13.73 -22.48 -11.66
CA GLU A 48 -13.16 -22.00 -12.93
C GLU A 48 -14.21 -21.32 -13.80
N GLY A 49 -15.45 -21.83 -13.80
CA GLY A 49 -16.57 -21.20 -14.48
C GLY A 49 -16.89 -19.82 -13.92
N TYR A 50 -16.87 -19.68 -12.59
CA TYR A 50 -17.06 -18.41 -11.90
C TYR A 50 -15.99 -17.39 -12.29
N LEU A 51 -14.71 -17.74 -12.21
CA LEU A 51 -13.62 -16.84 -12.60
C LEU A 51 -13.73 -16.42 -14.08
N ALA A 52 -14.16 -17.33 -14.95
CA ALA A 52 -14.31 -17.07 -16.37
C ALA A 52 -15.41 -16.03 -16.69
N ASP A 53 -16.43 -15.89 -15.82
CA ASP A 53 -17.45 -14.85 -15.98
C ASP A 53 -16.85 -13.43 -15.83
N PHE A 54 -15.76 -13.30 -15.07
CA PHE A 54 -14.94 -12.09 -14.94
C PHE A 54 -13.76 -12.03 -15.92
N GLY A 55 -13.65 -13.04 -16.81
CA GLY A 55 -12.56 -13.14 -17.79
C GLY A 55 -11.21 -13.55 -17.19
N LEU A 56 -11.21 -14.18 -16.01
CA LEU A 56 -10.03 -14.65 -15.29
C LEU A 56 -9.88 -16.17 -15.38
N GLU A 57 -8.65 -16.65 -15.22
CA GLU A 57 -8.27 -18.05 -15.11
C GLU A 57 -7.48 -18.25 -13.80
N LEU A 58 -7.39 -19.49 -13.29
CA LEU A 58 -6.58 -19.80 -12.09
C LEU A 58 -5.10 -19.38 -12.26
N ALA A 59 -4.62 -19.39 -13.50
CA ALA A 59 -3.25 -18.99 -13.84
C ALA A 59 -2.98 -17.49 -13.66
N ASP A 60 -4.02 -16.67 -13.53
CA ASP A 60 -3.90 -15.22 -13.28
C ASP A 60 -3.59 -14.90 -11.81
N PHE A 61 -3.70 -15.89 -10.92
CA PHE A 61 -3.45 -15.74 -9.49
C PHE A 61 -2.08 -16.31 -9.10
N GLU A 62 -1.37 -15.60 -8.21
CA GLU A 62 -0.03 -16.01 -7.75
C GLU A 62 -0.08 -17.27 -6.89
N ASP A 63 -1.10 -17.39 -6.03
CA ASP A 63 -1.35 -18.60 -5.23
C ASP A 63 -2.78 -18.59 -4.67
N ALA A 64 -3.20 -19.72 -4.07
CA ALA A 64 -4.55 -19.93 -3.57
C ALA A 64 -5.00 -18.95 -2.45
N SER A 65 -4.09 -18.17 -1.85
CA SER A 65 -4.45 -17.14 -0.88
C SER A 65 -5.06 -15.89 -1.50
N TYR A 66 -4.89 -15.69 -2.81
CA TYR A 66 -5.54 -14.61 -3.56
C TYR A 66 -6.93 -15.01 -4.10
N LEU A 67 -7.35 -16.26 -3.87
CA LEU A 67 -8.68 -16.74 -4.21
C LEU A 67 -9.65 -16.42 -3.07
N GLY A 68 -10.87 -16.05 -3.42
CA GLY A 68 -11.94 -15.78 -2.46
C GLY A 68 -13.20 -16.60 -2.72
N THR A 69 -14.14 -16.49 -1.79
CA THR A 69 -15.43 -17.17 -1.83
C THR A 69 -16.33 -16.52 -2.90
N PRO A 70 -16.84 -17.28 -3.88
CA PRO A 70 -17.69 -16.72 -4.93
C PRO A 70 -18.96 -16.07 -4.38
N LEU A 71 -19.46 -15.05 -5.09
CA LEU A 71 -20.73 -14.42 -4.77
C LEU A 71 -21.89 -15.38 -5.02
N THR A 72 -22.45 -15.93 -3.94
CA THR A 72 -23.65 -16.77 -3.97
C THR A 72 -24.83 -16.07 -3.31
N GLU A 73 -26.05 -16.48 -3.64
CA GLU A 73 -27.25 -15.97 -2.95
C GLU A 73 -27.17 -16.18 -1.43
N GLU A 74 -26.62 -17.30 -0.98
CA GLU A 74 -26.44 -17.61 0.45
C GLU A 74 -25.39 -16.71 1.10
N GLY A 75 -24.23 -16.52 0.46
CA GLY A 75 -23.19 -15.63 0.96
C GLY A 75 -23.66 -14.18 1.07
N LEU A 76 -24.39 -13.69 0.06
CA LEU A 76 -24.97 -12.35 0.10
C LEU A 76 -26.08 -12.21 1.16
N GLU A 77 -26.90 -13.24 1.37
CA GLU A 77 -27.90 -13.24 2.45
C GLU A 77 -27.24 -13.13 3.82
N GLU A 78 -26.08 -13.77 4.03
CA GLU A 78 -25.29 -13.63 5.26
C GLU A 78 -24.75 -12.21 5.45
N ILE A 79 -24.29 -11.54 4.38
CA ILE A 79 -23.87 -10.13 4.42
C ILE A 79 -25.06 -9.23 4.80
N TYR A 80 -26.20 -9.38 4.13
CA TYR A 80 -27.40 -8.60 4.42
C TYR A 80 -27.85 -8.75 5.87
N ASP A 81 -27.85 -9.98 6.39
CA ASP A 81 -28.22 -10.26 7.78
C ASP A 81 -27.20 -9.73 8.79
N THR A 82 -25.90 -9.79 8.46
CA THR A 82 -24.81 -9.37 9.35
C THR A 82 -24.76 -7.86 9.52
N TYR A 83 -24.92 -7.13 8.42
CA TYR A 83 -24.81 -5.67 8.38
C TYR A 83 -26.17 -4.95 8.39
N ASP A 84 -27.29 -5.69 8.46
CA ASP A 84 -28.67 -5.16 8.40
C ASP A 84 -28.92 -4.28 7.17
N LEU A 85 -28.43 -4.74 6.01
CA LEU A 85 -28.51 -4.05 4.72
C LEU A 85 -29.43 -4.77 3.74
N THR A 86 -30.06 -4.00 2.85
CA THR A 86 -30.67 -4.54 1.63
C THR A 86 -29.68 -4.53 0.45
N TYR A 87 -30.03 -5.22 -0.64
CA TYR A 87 -29.26 -5.18 -1.89
C TYR A 87 -28.99 -3.75 -2.37
N ASP A 88 -30.06 -2.94 -2.45
CA ASP A 88 -29.97 -1.56 -2.94
C ASP A 88 -29.06 -0.72 -2.00
N GLU A 89 -29.18 -0.90 -0.69
CA GLU A 89 -28.35 -0.17 0.29
C GLU A 89 -26.88 -0.61 0.23
N LEU A 90 -26.60 -1.90 0.05
CA LEU A 90 -25.22 -2.38 -0.15
C LEU A 90 -24.62 -1.81 -1.44
N ASN A 91 -25.36 -1.87 -2.55
CA ASN A 91 -24.88 -1.36 -3.83
C ASN A 91 -24.63 0.15 -3.78
N ASP A 92 -25.52 0.91 -3.16
CA ASP A 92 -25.34 2.36 -2.97
C ASP A 92 -24.12 2.66 -2.08
N LEU A 93 -23.92 1.91 -0.99
CA LEU A 93 -22.75 2.08 -0.10
C LEU A 93 -21.42 1.83 -0.82
N LEU A 94 -21.32 0.74 -1.58
CA LEU A 94 -20.11 0.41 -2.33
C LEU A 94 -19.83 1.40 -3.46
N TYR A 95 -20.89 1.99 -4.05
CA TYR A 95 -20.76 3.03 -5.06
C TYR A 95 -20.28 4.37 -4.49
N GLU A 96 -20.84 4.80 -3.35
CA GLU A 96 -20.61 6.15 -2.80
C GLU A 96 -19.24 6.32 -2.14
N GLU A 97 -18.74 5.30 -1.40
CA GLU A 97 -17.59 5.48 -0.50
C GLU A 97 -16.25 5.03 -1.12
N GLU A 98 -16.24 3.99 -1.95
CA GLU A 98 -14.98 3.39 -2.44
C GLU A 98 -14.67 3.70 -3.91
N GLY A 99 -15.64 4.24 -4.68
CA GLY A 99 -15.41 4.72 -6.04
C GLY A 99 -14.92 3.69 -7.05
N PHE A 100 -14.96 2.39 -6.72
CA PHE A 100 -14.50 1.30 -7.58
C PHE A 100 -15.54 0.88 -8.61
N LEU A 101 -16.82 1.20 -8.40
CA LEU A 101 -17.90 0.95 -9.36
C LEU A 101 -17.98 2.08 -10.40
N GLU A 102 -18.06 1.72 -11.67
CA GLU A 102 -18.35 2.68 -12.74
C GLU A 102 -19.80 3.22 -12.65
N GLU A 103 -20.05 4.38 -13.26
CA GLU A 103 -21.40 4.94 -13.39
C GLU A 103 -22.29 3.93 -14.14
N ASP A 104 -23.28 3.35 -13.45
CA ASP A 104 -24.19 2.27 -13.88
C ASP A 104 -23.68 0.82 -13.73
N GLU A 105 -22.57 0.56 -13.03
CA GLU A 105 -22.13 -0.80 -12.66
C GLU A 105 -22.75 -1.24 -11.32
N GLU A 106 -23.25 -2.48 -11.26
CA GLU A 106 -23.72 -3.10 -10.01
C GLU A 106 -22.60 -3.97 -9.43
N PHE A 107 -22.48 -3.99 -8.10
CA PHE A 107 -21.38 -4.70 -7.43
C PHE A 107 -21.22 -6.19 -7.82
N PRO A 108 -22.28 -6.98 -8.10
CA PRO A 108 -22.08 -8.40 -8.44
C PRO A 108 -21.40 -8.62 -9.78
N ASP A 109 -21.46 -7.63 -10.68
CA ASP A 109 -20.84 -7.69 -12.01
C ASP A 109 -19.42 -7.10 -11.99
N SER A 110 -18.99 -6.52 -10.86
CA SER A 110 -17.71 -5.84 -10.75
C SER A 110 -16.59 -6.78 -10.33
N ILE A 111 -15.45 -6.65 -11.01
CA ILE A 111 -14.23 -7.40 -10.67
C ILE A 111 -13.70 -7.05 -9.27
N TRP A 112 -14.03 -5.86 -8.76
CA TRP A 112 -13.61 -5.39 -7.44
C TRP A 112 -14.33 -6.06 -6.28
N TYR A 113 -15.53 -6.59 -6.55
CA TYR A 113 -16.37 -7.22 -5.54
C TYR A 113 -16.66 -8.67 -5.90
N MET A 114 -15.78 -9.30 -6.69
CA MET A 114 -16.00 -10.66 -7.17
C MET A 114 -15.89 -11.72 -6.07
N PHE A 115 -15.43 -11.39 -4.86
CA PHE A 115 -15.48 -12.31 -3.74
C PHE A 115 -16.24 -11.72 -2.54
N ILE A 116 -16.83 -12.60 -1.73
CA ILE A 116 -17.54 -12.20 -0.50
C ILE A 116 -16.60 -11.42 0.43
N GLU A 117 -15.35 -11.86 0.53
CA GLU A 117 -14.32 -11.23 1.37
C GLU A 117 -14.02 -9.78 0.94
N ASP A 118 -14.10 -9.46 -0.35
CA ASP A 118 -13.88 -8.10 -0.85
C ASP A 118 -15.01 -7.15 -0.40
N ILE A 119 -16.25 -7.66 -0.41
CA ILE A 119 -17.42 -6.93 0.10
C ILE A 119 -17.31 -6.76 1.62
N GLU A 120 -16.98 -7.83 2.35
CA GLU A 120 -16.82 -7.77 3.82
C GLU A 120 -15.73 -6.79 4.22
N PHE A 121 -14.59 -6.81 3.52
CA PHE A 121 -13.49 -5.89 3.75
C PHE A 121 -13.92 -4.44 3.52
N SER A 122 -14.61 -4.18 2.41
CA SER A 122 -15.13 -2.84 2.10
C SER A 122 -16.14 -2.37 3.13
N LEU A 123 -17.05 -3.25 3.59
CA LEU A 123 -18.01 -2.91 4.63
C LEU A 123 -17.34 -2.70 5.99
N ASP A 124 -16.29 -3.44 6.32
CA ASP A 124 -15.50 -3.21 7.53
C ASP A 124 -14.80 -1.85 7.47
N LEU A 125 -14.22 -1.51 6.31
CA LEU A 125 -13.65 -0.18 6.07
C LEU A 125 -14.69 0.92 6.17
N ILE A 126 -15.88 0.77 5.58
CA ILE A 126 -16.92 1.82 5.58
C ILE A 126 -17.57 1.96 6.97
N MET A 127 -17.88 0.84 7.64
CA MET A 127 -18.73 0.84 8.84
C MET A 127 -17.96 0.84 10.16
N ASN A 128 -16.80 0.20 10.19
CA ASN A 128 -15.93 0.16 11.37
C ASN A 128 -14.72 1.09 11.20
N ASP A 129 -14.83 2.00 10.24
CA ASP A 129 -13.77 2.76 9.66
C ASP A 129 -12.74 3.27 10.68
N PRO A 130 -11.49 2.75 10.67
CA PRO A 130 -10.39 3.42 11.34
C PRO A 130 -10.10 4.80 10.73
N LEU A 131 -10.60 5.11 9.52
CA LEU A 131 -10.56 6.40 8.83
C LEU A 131 -11.72 7.37 9.23
N THR A 132 -12.88 6.93 9.74
CA THR A 132 -13.89 7.86 10.30
C THR A 132 -13.49 8.31 11.70
N ALA A 133 -12.63 7.55 12.38
CA ALA A 133 -11.86 8.07 13.51
C ALA A 133 -10.86 9.18 13.09
N LEU A 134 -10.60 9.37 11.79
CA LEU A 134 -9.68 10.39 11.26
C LEU A 134 -10.39 11.67 10.81
N ASP A 135 -11.73 11.65 10.77
CA ASP A 135 -12.56 12.85 10.57
C ASP A 135 -12.94 13.48 11.92
N GLU A 136 -12.07 13.32 12.93
CA GLU A 136 -12.19 14.09 14.16
C GLU A 136 -11.94 15.57 13.86
N ASP A 137 -12.98 16.36 14.14
CA ASP A 137 -12.94 17.81 14.03
C ASP A 137 -11.71 18.38 14.76
N LEU A 138 -11.10 19.41 14.16
CA LEU A 138 -10.11 20.25 14.82
C LEU A 138 -10.74 21.08 15.95
N SER A 139 -10.84 20.46 17.12
CA SER A 139 -11.24 21.11 18.36
C SER A 139 -10.04 21.33 19.28
N GLU A 140 -10.13 22.33 20.16
CA GLU A 140 -9.07 22.61 21.16
C GLU A 140 -8.85 21.41 22.09
N GLU A 141 -9.91 20.66 22.41
CA GLU A 141 -9.84 19.44 23.24
C GLU A 141 -9.07 18.32 22.53
N ASN A 142 -9.32 18.11 21.24
CA ASN A 142 -8.65 17.08 20.44
C ASN A 142 -7.17 17.41 20.20
N LEU A 143 -6.85 18.68 19.95
CA LEU A 143 -5.46 19.15 19.81
C LEU A 143 -4.68 19.05 21.12
N GLU A 144 -5.31 19.32 22.26
CA GLU A 144 -4.70 19.09 23.57
C GLU A 144 -4.41 17.59 23.79
N ALA A 145 -5.33 16.71 23.41
CA ALA A 145 -5.14 15.27 23.52
C ALA A 145 -4.00 14.75 22.62
N ALA A 146 -3.96 15.17 21.35
CA ALA A 146 -2.88 14.83 20.43
C ALA A 146 -1.52 15.35 20.94
N ALA A 147 -1.46 16.60 21.44
CA ALA A 147 -0.24 17.12 22.04
C ALA A 147 0.24 16.24 23.22
N GLU A 148 -0.66 15.82 24.11
CA GLU A 148 -0.31 14.93 25.23
C GLU A 148 0.18 13.55 24.76
N GLU A 149 -0.45 12.96 23.73
CA GLU A 149 -0.10 11.65 23.18
C GLU A 149 1.34 11.60 22.66
N TYR A 150 1.75 12.62 21.90
CA TYR A 150 3.11 12.73 21.37
C TYR A 150 4.11 13.34 22.37
N GLY A 151 3.69 13.58 23.62
CA GLY A 151 4.57 14.00 24.72
C GLY A 151 4.82 15.51 24.83
N PHE A 152 4.06 16.33 24.12
CA PHE A 152 4.07 17.79 24.23
C PHE A 152 3.23 18.26 25.43
N GLY A 153 3.65 19.34 26.07
CA GLY A 153 2.97 19.92 27.24
C GLY A 153 1.82 20.87 26.90
N SER A 154 1.66 21.25 25.63
CA SER A 154 0.62 22.17 25.15
C SER A 154 0.50 22.15 23.63
N ILE A 155 -0.61 22.66 23.10
CA ILE A 155 -0.81 22.89 21.65
C ILE A 155 0.28 23.82 21.11
N GLU A 156 0.73 24.83 21.87
CA GLU A 156 1.82 25.70 21.43
C GLU A 156 3.14 24.96 21.20
N GLU A 157 3.45 23.95 22.02
CA GLU A 157 4.66 23.12 21.81
C GLU A 157 4.51 22.22 20.58
N LEU A 158 3.30 21.71 20.31
CA LEU A 158 3.00 21.01 19.07
C LEU A 158 3.14 21.94 17.85
N GLU A 159 2.64 23.17 17.91
CA GLU A 159 2.79 24.16 16.84
C GLU A 159 4.28 24.55 16.62
N GLU A 160 5.11 24.54 17.67
CA GLU A 160 6.57 24.74 17.54
C GLU A 160 7.24 23.63 16.70
N LEU A 161 6.81 22.37 16.83
CA LEU A 161 7.28 21.27 15.97
C LEU A 161 6.95 21.54 14.50
N PHE A 162 5.71 21.90 14.19
CA PHE A 162 5.30 22.17 12.80
C PHE A 162 6.08 23.34 12.20
N ASN A 163 6.28 24.40 13.00
CA ASN A 163 7.07 25.56 12.57
C ASN A 163 8.55 25.22 12.28
N LEU A 164 9.12 24.16 12.88
CA LEU A 164 10.49 23.70 12.57
C LEU A 164 10.61 23.26 11.11
N TYR A 165 9.53 22.70 10.55
CA TYR A 165 9.44 22.21 9.18
C TYR A 165 8.80 23.23 8.22
N GLU A 166 8.76 24.51 8.61
CA GLU A 166 8.10 25.60 7.86
C GLU A 166 6.60 25.36 7.62
N ASP A 167 5.96 24.60 8.52
CA ASP A 167 4.56 24.21 8.48
C ASP A 167 3.76 24.85 9.64
N SER A 168 2.44 24.66 9.69
CA SER A 168 1.56 25.09 10.78
C SER A 168 0.39 24.14 10.93
N ILE A 169 -0.08 23.93 12.16
CA ILE A 169 -1.28 23.13 12.44
C ILE A 169 -2.50 23.65 11.66
N ASN A 170 -2.56 24.96 11.39
CA ASN A 170 -3.66 25.57 10.64
C ASN A 170 -3.70 25.21 9.14
N ASN A 171 -2.69 24.52 8.62
CA ASN A 171 -2.68 24.03 7.24
C ASN A 171 -3.50 22.76 7.05
N TYR A 172 -3.95 22.15 8.14
CA TYR A 172 -4.68 20.90 8.18
C TYR A 172 -6.16 21.13 8.46
N THR A 173 -6.97 20.15 8.07
CA THR A 173 -8.42 20.18 8.16
C THR A 173 -8.98 19.15 9.13
N THR A 174 -8.25 18.06 9.39
CA THR A 174 -8.64 17.02 10.35
C THR A 174 -7.53 16.73 11.37
N LEU A 175 -7.92 16.17 12.52
CA LEU A 175 -6.97 15.79 13.58
C LEU A 175 -5.94 14.77 13.08
N PHE A 176 -6.38 13.83 12.25
CA PHE A 176 -5.49 12.82 11.68
C PHE A 176 -4.35 13.38 10.87
N GLU A 177 -4.62 14.39 10.03
CA GLU A 177 -3.56 14.96 9.21
C GLU A 177 -2.48 15.59 10.10
N ILE A 178 -2.88 16.15 11.24
CA ILE A 178 -1.95 16.67 12.27
C ILE A 178 -1.21 15.53 12.94
N GLU A 179 -1.89 14.47 13.38
CA GLU A 179 -1.25 13.34 14.06
C GLU A 179 -0.23 12.65 13.14
N ASN A 180 -0.60 12.41 11.88
CA ASN A 180 0.27 11.84 10.86
C ASN A 180 1.49 12.74 10.57
N ALA A 181 1.28 14.05 10.39
CA ALA A 181 2.39 14.99 10.22
C ALA A 181 3.31 15.02 11.47
N THR A 182 2.72 14.96 12.67
CA THR A 182 3.44 14.90 13.94
C THR A 182 4.30 13.66 14.04
N GLU A 183 3.76 12.49 13.70
CA GLU A 183 4.51 11.22 13.69
C GLU A 183 5.72 11.30 12.75
N ILE A 184 5.53 11.86 11.55
CA ILE A 184 6.61 12.07 10.58
C ILE A 184 7.68 13.01 11.15
N TYR A 185 7.29 14.16 11.71
CA TYR A 185 8.21 15.17 12.23
C TYR A 185 8.98 14.69 13.46
N VAL A 186 8.33 13.95 14.36
CA VAL A 186 8.97 13.32 15.52
C VAL A 186 9.92 12.21 15.07
N ALA A 187 9.53 11.36 14.12
CA ALA A 187 10.41 10.31 13.58
C ALA A 187 11.65 10.90 12.89
N MET A 188 11.51 12.06 12.23
CA MET A 188 12.63 12.81 11.65
C MET A 188 13.54 13.45 12.71
N GLU A 189 12.98 13.92 13.84
CA GLU A 189 13.74 14.45 14.97
C GLU A 189 14.52 13.34 15.70
N ASP A 190 13.88 12.23 16.04
CA ASP A 190 14.53 11.06 16.68
C ASP A 190 15.51 10.35 15.75
N GLY A 191 15.31 10.45 14.43
CA GLY A 191 16.25 9.98 13.41
C GLY A 191 17.56 10.78 13.34
N SER A 192 17.63 11.94 14.02
CA SER A 192 18.82 12.79 14.06
C SER A 192 19.90 12.34 15.06
N ASP A 193 19.62 11.30 15.86
CA ASP A 193 20.58 10.60 16.73
C ASP A 193 21.35 9.48 15.99
N LEU A 194 21.42 9.51 14.66
CA LEU A 194 22.51 8.82 13.94
C LEU A 194 23.81 9.61 14.08
N ASP A 195 24.40 9.52 15.27
CA ASP A 195 25.81 9.72 15.61
C ASP A 195 26.67 10.43 14.54
N ASP A 196 26.62 11.77 14.56
CA ASP A 196 27.65 12.66 13.99
C ASP A 196 28.99 12.54 14.77
N GLU A 197 29.12 11.57 15.68
CA GLU A 197 30.35 11.22 16.41
C GLU A 197 31.22 10.15 15.73
N THR A 198 30.96 9.77 14.47
CA THR A 198 31.81 8.78 13.77
C THR A 198 32.57 9.31 12.56
N TRP A 199 32.66 10.62 12.33
CA TRP A 199 33.52 11.14 11.25
C TRP A 199 34.21 12.47 11.59
N GLY A 200 35.16 12.44 12.51
CA GLY A 200 36.22 13.46 12.49
C GLY A 200 37.04 13.65 13.76
N GLU A 201 38.01 12.76 14.02
CA GLU A 201 39.36 13.17 14.44
C GLU A 201 40.31 11.96 14.34
N ASN A 202 40.80 11.72 13.13
CA ASN A 202 42.23 11.43 12.98
C ASN A 202 42.72 12.30 11.85
N ASP A 203 43.40 13.36 12.27
CA ASP A 203 44.40 14.10 11.52
C ASP A 203 45.20 13.18 10.60
N ASP A 204 45.07 13.37 9.29
CA ASP A 204 46.25 13.68 8.49
C ASP A 204 45.83 14.44 7.22
N VAL A 205 46.13 15.74 7.27
CA VAL A 205 45.94 16.71 6.19
C VAL A 205 47.13 16.62 5.23
N SER A 206 46.84 16.77 3.92
CA SER A 206 47.73 17.11 2.80
C SER A 206 48.67 15.99 2.32
N GLU A 207 48.87 15.76 1.02
CA GLU A 207 49.07 16.73 -0.06
C GLU A 207 48.53 16.21 -1.41
N ASP A 208 48.29 17.20 -2.29
CA ASP A 208 48.28 17.14 -3.75
C ASP A 208 46.93 16.96 -4.49
N ASP A 209 46.46 18.15 -4.91
CA ASP A 209 46.12 18.50 -6.29
C ASP A 209 44.68 18.33 -6.79
N ASP A 210 43.99 19.48 -6.75
CA ASP A 210 43.52 20.19 -7.95
C ASP A 210 42.42 19.53 -8.80
N LEU A 211 41.19 20.05 -8.66
CA LEU A 211 40.54 20.93 -9.67
C LEU A 211 39.01 20.85 -9.54
N TRP A 212 38.44 21.85 -8.89
CA TRP A 212 37.13 22.35 -9.27
C TRP A 212 37.31 23.12 -10.58
N GLU A 213 36.64 22.71 -11.66
CA GLU A 213 36.10 23.68 -12.62
C GLU A 213 35.02 23.05 -13.51
N ASP A 214 33.81 23.58 -13.32
CA ASP A 214 32.73 23.86 -14.28
C ASP A 214 32.17 22.75 -15.19
N ASN A 215 30.91 22.38 -14.92
CA ASN A 215 29.69 22.79 -15.66
C ASN A 215 28.52 21.88 -15.21
N THR A 216 27.47 22.37 -14.55
CA THR A 216 26.24 22.90 -15.19
C THR A 216 25.66 22.05 -16.32
N ASP A 217 25.31 20.79 -16.05
CA ASP A 217 24.11 20.17 -16.64
C ASP A 217 23.75 18.90 -15.87
N LEU A 218 22.74 18.99 -15.00
CA LEU A 218 22.02 17.84 -14.45
C LEU A 218 20.55 18.01 -14.86
N SER A 219 20.34 18.17 -16.16
CA SER A 219 19.06 17.87 -16.79
C SER A 219 19.19 16.55 -17.54
N LEU A 220 18.18 15.69 -17.37
CA LEU A 220 17.70 14.74 -18.38
C LEU A 220 18.35 13.35 -18.60
N ASP A 221 19.10 12.76 -17.66
CA ASP A 221 19.58 11.36 -17.84
C ASP A 221 19.27 10.38 -16.68
N MET A 222 18.37 10.72 -15.75
CA MET A 222 17.84 9.76 -14.75
C MET A 222 16.47 9.15 -15.12
N LEU A 223 15.91 9.48 -16.30
CA LEU A 223 14.69 8.87 -16.84
C LEU A 223 14.98 7.99 -18.06
N ASP A 224 16.03 7.18 -17.99
CA ASP A 224 16.20 6.05 -18.91
C ASP A 224 16.49 4.77 -18.13
N THR A 225 15.48 4.31 -17.40
CA THR A 225 15.31 2.88 -17.17
C THR A 225 14.26 2.40 -18.15
N SER A 226 14.73 1.87 -19.28
CA SER A 226 13.97 0.99 -20.15
C SER A 226 13.50 -0.24 -19.35
N ILE A 227 12.36 -0.12 -18.68
CA ILE A 227 11.49 -1.24 -18.30
C ILE A 227 10.37 -1.24 -19.34
N LEU A 228 10.67 -1.84 -20.48
CA LEU A 228 9.68 -2.37 -21.39
C LEU A 228 10.01 -3.85 -21.53
N SER A 229 9.30 -4.67 -20.76
CA SER A 229 8.85 -5.99 -21.20
C SER A 229 7.33 -5.95 -21.20
N ASP A 230 6.77 -6.30 -22.35
CA ASP A 230 5.41 -6.05 -22.83
C ASP A 230 4.28 -6.87 -22.14
N GLU A 231 4.19 -6.92 -20.80
CA GLU A 231 2.95 -7.37 -20.12
C GLU A 231 2.80 -6.61 -18.78
N PRO A 232 1.67 -5.92 -18.53
CA PRO A 232 1.44 -5.29 -17.23
C PRO A 232 1.10 -6.38 -16.20
N ILE A 233 1.99 -6.60 -15.25
CA ILE A 233 1.61 -7.21 -13.98
C ILE A 233 0.85 -6.10 -13.23
N PHE A 234 -0.49 -6.22 -13.22
CA PHE A 234 -1.34 -5.37 -12.41
C PHE A 234 -1.14 -5.76 -10.95
N ASP A 235 -0.21 -5.08 -10.28
CA ASP A 235 -0.11 -5.11 -8.83
C ASP A 235 -1.16 -4.14 -8.27
N ILE A 236 -2.36 -4.67 -8.00
CA ILE A 236 -3.52 -3.92 -7.53
C ILE A 236 -3.19 -3.17 -6.24
N TYR A 237 -2.37 -3.74 -5.36
CA TYR A 237 -1.94 -3.09 -4.11
C TYR A 237 -0.99 -1.92 -4.36
N ALA A 238 -0.09 -2.02 -5.35
CA ALA A 238 0.75 -0.90 -5.75
C ALA A 238 -0.05 0.21 -6.44
N MET A 239 -1.10 -0.15 -7.20
CA MET A 239 -2.00 0.82 -7.81
C MET A 239 -2.88 1.55 -6.79
N ILE A 240 -3.43 0.84 -5.79
CA ILE A 240 -4.18 1.44 -4.67
C ILE A 240 -3.28 2.42 -3.90
N THR A 241 -2.03 2.03 -3.61
CA THR A 241 -1.08 2.89 -2.90
C THR A 241 -0.71 4.14 -3.71
N VAL A 242 -0.52 4.00 -5.03
CA VAL A 242 -0.18 5.13 -5.92
C VAL A 242 -1.40 6.02 -6.19
N MET A 243 -2.60 5.45 -6.35
CA MET A 243 -3.84 6.21 -6.57
C MET A 243 -4.28 6.96 -5.31
N LEU A 244 -4.17 6.37 -4.12
CA LEU A 244 -4.41 7.09 -2.86
C LEU A 244 -3.41 8.26 -2.69
N LEU A 245 -2.16 8.09 -3.12
CA LEU A 245 -1.16 9.16 -3.12
C LEU A 245 -1.46 10.26 -4.16
N GLU A 246 -1.99 9.91 -5.33
CA GLU A 246 -2.37 10.86 -6.39
C GLU A 246 -3.67 11.61 -6.03
N SER A 247 -4.67 10.96 -5.43
CA SER A 247 -5.88 11.59 -4.90
C SER A 247 -5.59 12.61 -3.80
N ALA A 248 -4.63 12.32 -2.93
CA ALA A 248 -4.16 13.25 -1.88
C ALA A 248 -3.38 14.44 -2.45
N LEU A 249 -2.78 14.30 -3.65
CA LEU A 249 -1.98 15.35 -4.29
C LEU A 249 -2.78 16.23 -5.27
N ASP A 250 -3.96 15.80 -5.72
CA ASP A 250 -4.82 16.58 -6.65
C ASP A 250 -5.77 17.57 -5.95
N PHE A 251 -5.74 17.64 -4.61
CA PHE A 251 -6.31 18.76 -3.85
C PHE A 251 -5.34 19.96 -3.81
N LYS A 252 -5.18 20.66 -4.94
CA LYS A 252 -4.55 21.99 -5.01
C LYS A 252 -5.17 22.94 -6.03
#